data_AF-A0A3M1BYE9-F1
#
_entry.id   AF-A0A3M1BYE9-F1
#
_cell.length_a   1.000
_cell.length_b   1.000
_cell.length_c   1.000
_cell.angle_alpha   90.00
_cell.angle_beta   90.00
_cell.angle_gamma   90.00
#
_symmetry.space_group_name_H-M   'P 1'
#
loop_
_entity.id
_entity.type
_entity.pdbx_description
1 polymer ?
#
loop_
_entity_poly.entity_id
_entity_poly.type
_entity_poly.pdbx_seq_one_letter_code
_entity_poly.pdbx_strand_id
1 'polypeptide(L)'
;MQVVEKEKSVTNGIHQEPAPYSPKNKIRIVTAAALFDGHDAAINIMRRIMQSTGAEVIHLGHDRSVADIVNTAIQEDANAIAVTSYQGGHMEFFKYMYDLLKENNASHIRIFGGGGGVILPHEIEELHQYGITRIYSPDDGRRMFLQGMINDVMEKSDFPTGKDVDETTIEKARQKNYQAIAQLISAAENFMEDKKISKIIKKIEECAHQSKTPVLGITGTGGAGKSSLIDEIIRRFLIDFPDKTLGIISVDPTKRKSGGALLGDRIRMNSVNNSRVYMRSMATRQSNLALSKSVQEALNILKIANFDLIILETAGIGQSDTEITEYADVCMYVMTPEYGAAS
;
A
#
# COMPACT_ATOMS: atom_id res chain seq x y z
N MET A 1 18.51 52.69 -41.76
CA MET A 1 18.11 53.25 -40.45
C MET A 1 17.00 52.35 -39.93
N GLN A 2 17.32 51.23 -39.25
CA GLN A 2 17.49 51.14 -37.78
C GLN A 2 16.38 51.93 -37.07
N VAL A 3 15.49 51.32 -36.29
CA VAL A 3 15.80 50.57 -35.07
C VAL A 3 14.82 49.41 -34.86
N VAL A 4 15.40 48.23 -34.62
CA VAL A 4 14.76 47.07 -34.00
C VAL A 4 14.93 47.25 -32.49
N GLU A 5 13.86 47.49 -31.74
CA GLU A 5 13.89 47.39 -30.28
C GLU A 5 13.25 46.08 -29.84
N LYS A 6 14.13 45.19 -29.39
CA LYS A 6 13.82 43.99 -28.61
C LYS A 6 13.36 44.44 -27.23
N GLU A 7 12.07 44.32 -26.93
CA GLU A 7 11.64 44.13 -25.55
C GLU A 7 11.86 42.66 -25.18
N LYS A 8 13.08 42.36 -24.73
CA LYS A 8 13.32 41.22 -23.84
C LYS A 8 12.70 41.58 -22.49
N SER A 9 11.49 41.11 -22.22
CA SER A 9 10.98 41.06 -20.85
C SER A 9 11.79 40.01 -20.09
N VAL A 10 12.75 40.50 -19.30
CA VAL A 10 13.46 39.74 -18.28
C VAL A 10 12.45 39.36 -17.20
N THR A 11 11.81 38.20 -17.31
CA THR A 11 11.08 37.60 -16.19
C THR A 11 12.09 36.85 -15.33
N ASN A 12 12.28 37.37 -14.13
CA ASN A 12 13.05 36.80 -13.03
C ASN A 12 12.91 35.28 -12.94
N GLY A 13 14.05 34.59 -12.84
CA GLY A 13 14.16 33.15 -12.67
C GLY A 13 13.65 32.69 -11.31
N ILE A 14 12.32 32.61 -11.18
CA ILE A 14 11.69 31.77 -10.16
C ILE A 14 11.81 30.36 -10.69
N HIS A 15 12.69 29.54 -10.09
CA HIS A 15 12.69 28.10 -10.33
C HIS A 15 11.29 27.57 -9.95
N GLN A 16 10.44 27.35 -10.94
CA GLN A 16 9.11 26.79 -10.73
C GLN A 16 9.25 25.33 -10.34
N GLU A 17 8.58 24.95 -9.25
CA GLU A 17 8.49 23.56 -8.83
C GLU A 17 7.85 22.74 -9.96
N PRO A 18 8.41 21.56 -10.33
CA PRO A 18 7.91 20.79 -11.46
C PRO A 18 6.45 20.37 -11.26
N ALA A 19 5.67 20.35 -12.33
CA ALA A 19 4.29 19.87 -12.28
C ALA A 19 4.25 18.39 -11.83
N PRO A 20 3.23 17.96 -11.06
CA PRO A 20 3.11 16.57 -10.63
C PRO A 20 2.99 15.60 -11.81
N TYR A 21 3.67 14.45 -11.71
CA TYR A 21 3.53 13.35 -12.67
C TYR A 21 2.09 12.81 -12.68
N SER A 22 1.58 12.46 -13.86
CA SER A 22 0.26 11.82 -14.01
C SER A 22 0.45 10.33 -14.29
N PRO A 23 0.20 9.45 -13.31
CA PRO A 23 0.40 8.02 -13.48
C PRO A 23 -0.63 7.40 -14.43
N LYS A 24 -0.19 6.42 -15.23
CA LYS A 24 -1.03 5.62 -16.13
C LYS A 24 -1.67 4.45 -15.41
N ASN A 25 -0.97 3.86 -14.45
CA ASN A 25 -1.42 2.74 -13.64
C ASN A 25 -1.73 3.19 -12.20
N LYS A 26 -2.42 2.33 -11.43
CA LYS A 26 -2.61 2.53 -9.99
C LYS A 26 -1.34 2.13 -9.25
N ILE A 27 -0.53 3.13 -8.90
CA ILE A 27 0.75 2.93 -8.24
C ILE A 27 0.54 2.77 -6.73
N ARG A 28 1.03 1.66 -6.18
CA ARG A 28 1.04 1.37 -4.74
C ARG A 28 2.45 1.47 -4.19
N ILE A 29 2.64 2.22 -3.10
CA ILE A 29 3.97 2.46 -2.50
C ILE A 29 3.92 2.15 -1.01
N VAL A 30 4.81 1.26 -0.55
CA VAL A 30 5.06 1.04 0.89
C VAL A 30 6.08 2.06 1.38
N THR A 31 5.77 2.77 2.46
CA THR A 31 6.65 3.80 3.04
C THR A 31 6.95 3.51 4.50
N ALA A 32 8.23 3.61 4.89
CA ALA A 32 8.68 3.38 6.26
C ALA A 32 9.97 4.16 6.59
N ALA A 33 10.26 4.35 7.88
CA ALA A 33 11.64 4.59 8.33
C ALA A 33 12.29 3.26 8.76
N ALA A 34 13.61 3.16 8.60
CA ALA A 34 14.38 1.94 8.85
C ALA A 34 14.32 1.47 10.32
N LEU A 35 14.87 0.28 10.58
CA LEU A 35 14.92 -0.33 11.91
C LEU A 35 15.72 0.54 12.87
N PHE A 36 15.19 0.73 14.08
CA PHE A 36 15.73 1.62 15.12
C PHE A 36 15.89 3.08 14.69
N ASP A 37 15.20 3.49 13.62
CA ASP A 37 15.17 4.87 13.17
C ASP A 37 13.82 5.52 13.49
N GLY A 38 13.82 6.51 14.38
CA GLY A 38 12.66 7.32 14.73
C GLY A 38 12.45 8.55 13.84
N HIS A 39 13.32 8.80 12.85
CA HIS A 39 13.25 10.01 12.00
C HIS A 39 12.21 9.86 10.90
N ASP A 40 10.94 10.04 11.26
CA ASP A 40 9.82 9.89 10.34
C ASP A 40 9.43 11.19 9.59
N ALA A 41 10.02 12.33 9.96
CA ALA A 41 9.66 13.64 9.42
C ALA A 41 9.81 13.70 7.89
N ALA A 42 10.93 13.19 7.36
CA ALA A 42 11.20 13.18 5.93
C ALA A 42 10.21 12.27 5.17
N ILE A 43 10.02 11.03 5.62
CA ILE A 43 9.11 10.10 4.95
C ILE A 43 7.65 10.56 5.04
N ASN A 44 7.27 11.25 6.11
CA ASN A 44 5.95 11.87 6.26
C ASN A 44 5.69 12.98 5.23
N ILE A 45 6.70 13.78 4.88
CA ILE A 45 6.59 14.78 3.81
C ILE A 45 6.51 14.08 2.46
N MET A 46 7.43 13.14 2.18
CA MET A 46 7.48 12.43 0.91
C MET A 46 6.18 11.68 0.60
N ARG A 47 5.62 10.94 1.57
CA ARG A 47 4.36 10.21 1.36
C ARG A 47 3.17 11.12 1.08
N ARG A 48 3.13 12.33 1.66
CA ARG A 48 2.05 13.30 1.39
C ARG A 48 2.10 13.75 -0.07
N ILE A 49 3.31 13.98 -0.59
CA ILE A 49 3.53 14.38 -1.98
C ILE A 49 3.23 13.21 -2.94
N MET A 50 3.65 11.98 -2.61
CA MET A 50 3.28 10.76 -3.36
C MET A 50 1.75 10.61 -3.44
N GLN A 51 1.06 10.74 -2.30
CA GLN A 51 -0.41 10.67 -2.23
C GLN A 51 -1.08 11.79 -3.05
N SER A 52 -0.56 13.02 -3.02
CA SER A 52 -1.10 14.12 -3.84
C SER A 52 -0.81 13.95 -5.33
N THR A 53 0.22 13.19 -5.69
CA THR A 53 0.57 12.82 -7.07
C THR A 53 -0.25 11.62 -7.57
N GLY A 54 -1.06 10.99 -6.71
CA GLY A 54 -2.01 9.94 -7.09
C GLY A 54 -1.65 8.52 -6.66
N ALA A 55 -0.58 8.34 -5.86
CA ALA A 55 -0.24 7.01 -5.32
C ALA A 55 -1.20 6.57 -4.19
N GLU A 56 -1.41 5.27 -4.10
CA GLU A 56 -1.96 4.61 -2.92
C GLU A 56 -0.78 4.27 -1.99
N VAL A 57 -0.66 5.00 -0.87
CA VAL A 57 0.50 4.87 0.03
C VAL A 57 0.14 4.04 1.26
N ILE A 58 0.81 2.90 1.40
CA ILE A 58 0.76 2.04 2.58
C ILE A 58 1.87 2.53 3.52
N HIS A 59 1.50 3.19 4.61
CA HIS A 59 2.48 3.77 5.52
C HIS A 59 2.66 2.91 6.76
N LEU A 60 3.89 2.46 7.01
CA LEU A 60 4.23 1.62 8.17
C LEU A 60 4.76 2.44 9.36
N GLY A 61 4.99 3.74 9.21
CA GLY A 61 5.59 4.57 10.26
C GLY A 61 7.10 4.38 10.32
N HIS A 62 7.63 4.25 11.53
CA HIS A 62 9.07 4.19 11.81
C HIS A 62 9.44 2.91 12.55
N ASP A 63 10.74 2.69 12.78
CA ASP A 63 11.27 1.50 13.46
C ASP A 63 10.82 0.17 12.81
N ARG A 64 11.04 0.05 11.49
CA ARG A 64 10.58 -1.10 10.71
C ARG A 64 11.73 -1.97 10.24
N SER A 65 11.63 -3.27 10.54
CA SER A 65 12.57 -4.27 10.04
C SER A 65 12.40 -4.50 8.54
N VAL A 66 13.47 -4.95 7.88
CA VAL A 66 13.43 -5.32 6.45
C VAL A 66 12.34 -6.37 6.19
N ALA A 67 12.23 -7.39 7.04
CA ALA A 67 11.24 -8.45 6.89
C ALA A 67 9.80 -7.90 6.92
N ASP A 68 9.48 -6.98 7.85
CA ASP A 68 8.15 -6.37 7.95
C ASP A 68 7.80 -5.56 6.68
N ILE A 69 8.75 -4.75 6.19
CA ILE A 69 8.59 -3.94 4.98
C ILE A 69 8.39 -4.82 3.74
N VAL A 70 9.24 -5.85 3.57
CA VAL A 70 9.19 -6.75 2.41
C VAL A 70 7.92 -7.59 2.42
N ASN A 71 7.56 -8.18 3.57
CA ASN A 71 6.32 -8.94 3.70
C ASN A 71 5.10 -8.07 3.40
N THR A 72 5.07 -6.84 3.90
CA THR A 72 4.02 -5.87 3.56
C THR A 72 3.98 -5.59 2.07
N ALA A 73 5.12 -5.29 1.43
CA ALA A 73 5.16 -4.98 0.00
C ALA A 73 4.67 -6.13 -0.87
N ILE A 74 4.96 -7.38 -0.49
CA ILE A 74 4.48 -8.58 -1.18
C ILE A 74 2.97 -8.77 -0.97
N GLN A 75 2.47 -8.67 0.27
CA GLN A 75 1.04 -8.80 0.55
C GLN A 75 0.20 -7.71 -0.16
N GLU A 76 0.77 -6.50 -0.26
CA GLU A 76 0.15 -5.34 -0.89
C GLU A 76 0.36 -5.27 -2.41
N ASP A 77 1.11 -6.22 -3.00
CA ASP A 77 1.53 -6.25 -4.42
C ASP A 77 2.00 -4.87 -4.90
N ALA A 78 2.87 -4.25 -4.09
CA ALA A 78 3.28 -2.87 -4.26
C ALA A 78 4.22 -2.70 -5.45
N ASN A 79 4.14 -1.57 -6.14
CA ASN A 79 5.09 -1.22 -7.19
C ASN A 79 6.46 -0.86 -6.61
N ALA A 80 6.45 -0.25 -5.42
CA ALA A 80 7.66 0.29 -4.82
C ALA A 80 7.64 0.28 -3.29
N ILE A 81 8.85 0.31 -2.74
CA ILE A 81 9.16 0.57 -1.35
C ILE A 81 9.97 1.88 -1.30
N ALA A 82 9.63 2.79 -0.41
CA ALA A 82 10.42 3.99 -0.12
C ALA A 82 10.78 4.05 1.36
N VAL A 83 12.08 4.03 1.67
CA VAL A 83 12.58 4.02 3.06
C VAL A 83 13.48 5.21 3.35
N THR A 84 13.31 5.80 4.54
CA THR A 84 14.30 6.72 5.10
C THR A 84 15.20 6.03 6.12
N SER A 85 16.50 6.29 6.06
CA SER A 85 17.49 5.77 7.01
C SER A 85 18.47 6.86 7.42
N TYR A 86 18.39 7.30 8.67
CA TYR A 86 19.20 8.38 9.27
C TYR A 86 20.14 7.91 10.38
N GLN A 87 20.10 6.63 10.77
CA GLN A 87 20.88 6.07 11.88
C GLN A 87 22.12 5.26 11.45
N GLY A 88 22.40 5.19 10.13
CA GLY A 88 23.45 4.31 9.60
C GLY A 88 22.98 2.86 9.41
N GLY A 89 23.90 1.96 9.04
CA GLY A 89 23.57 0.57 8.69
C GLY A 89 22.71 0.43 7.41
N HIS A 90 22.56 1.52 6.66
CA HIS A 90 21.76 1.58 5.43
C HIS A 90 22.28 0.63 4.35
N MET A 91 23.59 0.40 4.29
CA MET A 91 24.19 -0.50 3.31
C MET A 91 23.65 -1.92 3.47
N GLU A 92 23.77 -2.48 4.68
CA GLU A 92 23.28 -3.81 5.01
C GLU A 92 21.75 -3.86 4.91
N PHE A 93 21.07 -2.82 5.39
CA PHE A 93 19.60 -2.75 5.39
C PHE A 93 19.03 -2.82 3.96
N PHE A 94 19.54 -2.00 3.04
CA PHE A 94 19.05 -1.99 1.65
C PHE A 94 19.46 -3.24 0.88
N LYS A 95 20.69 -3.73 1.05
CA LYS A 95 21.13 -4.98 0.41
C LYS A 95 20.28 -6.16 0.86
N TYR A 96 20.04 -6.28 2.17
CA TYR A 96 19.18 -7.33 2.71
C TYR A 96 17.74 -7.23 2.19
N MET A 97 17.20 -6.01 2.05
CA MET A 97 15.88 -5.82 1.43
C MET A 97 15.82 -6.29 -0.02
N TYR A 98 16.85 -5.98 -0.81
CA TYR A 98 16.94 -6.44 -2.19
C TYR A 98 17.03 -7.96 -2.29
N ASP A 99 17.89 -8.58 -1.46
CA ASP A 99 18.06 -10.03 -1.43
C ASP A 99 16.76 -10.73 -1.00
N LEU A 100 16.09 -10.23 0.04
CA LEU A 100 14.85 -10.82 0.53
C LEU A 100 13.71 -10.71 -0.50
N LEU A 101 13.61 -9.60 -1.25
CA LEU A 101 12.67 -9.51 -2.38
C LEU A 101 13.00 -10.52 -3.47
N LYS A 102 14.29 -10.72 -3.77
CA LYS A 102 14.73 -11.69 -4.78
C LYS A 102 14.44 -13.13 -4.37
N GLU A 103 14.73 -13.49 -3.12
CA GLU A 103 14.42 -14.80 -2.53
C GLU A 103 12.92 -15.12 -2.59
N ASN A 104 12.08 -14.10 -2.40
CA ASN A 104 10.62 -14.22 -2.47
C ASN A 104 10.05 -14.03 -3.89
N ASN A 105 10.88 -14.01 -4.94
CA ASN A 105 10.45 -13.80 -6.33
C ASN A 105 9.64 -12.50 -6.55
N ALA A 106 9.98 -11.45 -5.80
CA ALA A 106 9.33 -10.14 -5.80
C ALA A 106 10.27 -9.03 -6.31
N SER A 107 11.27 -9.35 -7.14
CA SER A 107 12.24 -8.38 -7.68
C SER A 107 11.65 -7.30 -8.60
N HIS A 108 10.37 -7.37 -8.94
CA HIS A 108 9.67 -6.32 -9.68
C HIS A 108 9.43 -5.07 -8.81
N ILE A 109 9.39 -5.23 -7.48
CA ILE A 109 9.19 -4.13 -6.52
C ILE A 109 10.43 -3.25 -6.49
N ARG A 110 10.26 -1.96 -6.80
CA ARG A 110 11.34 -0.98 -6.86
C ARG A 110 11.70 -0.49 -5.46
N ILE A 111 12.99 -0.39 -5.16
CA ILE A 111 13.46 0.12 -3.86
C ILE A 111 14.00 1.54 -4.02
N PHE A 112 13.40 2.46 -3.28
CA PHE A 112 13.83 3.85 -3.16
C PHE A 112 14.29 4.15 -1.74
N GLY A 113 15.24 5.06 -1.60
CA GLY A 113 15.70 5.48 -0.28
C GLY A 113 16.25 6.89 -0.17
N GLY A 114 16.44 7.34 1.06
CA GLY A 114 17.10 8.60 1.39
C GLY A 114 17.53 8.65 2.85
N GLY A 115 18.63 9.34 3.13
CA GLY A 115 19.17 9.47 4.49
C GLY A 115 19.78 10.84 4.76
N GLY A 116 19.43 11.85 3.95
CA GLY A 116 20.12 13.14 3.97
C GLY A 116 21.62 12.95 3.70
N GLY A 117 22.47 13.52 4.55
CA GLY A 117 23.93 13.41 4.45
C GLY A 117 24.52 12.13 5.03
N VAL A 118 23.70 11.20 5.54
CA VAL A 118 24.17 9.95 6.17
C VAL A 118 24.67 8.94 5.14
N ILE A 119 24.06 8.92 3.94
CA ILE A 119 24.43 8.02 2.86
C ILE A 119 25.37 8.76 1.90
N LEU A 120 26.63 8.32 1.84
CA LEU A 120 27.68 8.98 1.08
C LEU A 120 27.55 8.69 -0.44
N PRO A 121 28.10 9.54 -1.33
CA PRO A 121 27.98 9.33 -2.78
C PRO A 121 28.47 7.96 -3.28
N HIS A 122 29.59 7.45 -2.74
CA HIS A 122 30.10 6.14 -3.13
C HIS A 122 29.22 4.98 -2.64
N GLU A 123 28.58 5.12 -1.47
CA GLU A 123 27.61 4.17 -0.94
C GLU A 123 26.33 4.16 -1.79
N ILE A 124 25.88 5.34 -2.24
CA ILE A 124 24.77 5.50 -3.18
C ILE A 124 25.07 4.74 -4.48
N GLU A 125 26.26 4.94 -5.06
CA GLU A 125 26.70 4.24 -6.28
C GLU A 125 26.73 2.73 -6.08
N GLU A 126 27.28 2.25 -4.96
CA GLU A 126 27.33 0.83 -4.62
C GLU A 126 25.93 0.23 -4.46
N LEU A 127 25.01 0.91 -3.77
CA LEU A 127 23.62 0.46 -3.63
C LEU A 127 22.90 0.39 -4.99
N HIS A 128 23.13 1.35 -5.88
CA HIS A 128 22.56 1.32 -7.23
C HIS A 128 23.13 0.16 -8.05
N GLN A 129 24.43 -0.11 -7.95
CA GLN A 129 25.06 -1.27 -8.59
C GLN A 129 24.53 -2.60 -8.04
N TYR A 130 24.17 -2.65 -6.76
CA TYR A 130 23.61 -3.85 -6.15
C TYR A 130 22.19 -4.17 -6.67
N GLY A 131 21.41 -3.15 -7.01
CA GLY A 131 20.06 -3.29 -7.57
C GLY A 131 19.01 -2.35 -6.96
N ILE A 132 19.40 -1.46 -6.04
CA ILE A 132 18.49 -0.44 -5.51
C ILE A 132 18.15 0.56 -6.60
N THR A 133 16.86 0.88 -6.75
CA THR A 133 16.38 1.66 -7.90
C THR A 133 16.84 3.10 -7.85
N ARG A 134 16.76 3.76 -6.68
CA ARG A 134 17.33 5.09 -6.46
C ARG A 134 17.48 5.41 -4.98
N ILE A 135 18.61 6.02 -4.63
CA ILE A 135 18.82 6.69 -3.34
C ILE A 135 18.99 8.17 -3.65
N TYR A 136 18.18 9.01 -3.01
CA TYR A 136 18.19 10.46 -3.22
C TYR A 136 19.12 11.15 -2.22
N SER A 137 20.07 11.92 -2.73
CA SER A 137 20.97 12.74 -1.93
C SER A 137 20.38 14.14 -1.66
N PRO A 138 20.95 14.92 -0.73
CA PRO A 138 20.57 16.32 -0.55
C PRO A 138 20.75 17.18 -1.81
N ASP A 139 21.72 16.84 -2.67
CA ASP A 139 21.93 17.52 -3.95
C ASP A 139 20.81 17.22 -4.95
N ASP A 140 20.28 16.00 -4.96
CA ASP A 140 19.09 15.68 -5.74
C ASP A 140 17.90 16.51 -5.28
N GLY A 141 17.70 16.69 -3.97
CA GLY A 141 16.65 17.55 -3.42
C GLY A 141 16.78 19.01 -3.86
N ARG A 142 18.01 19.55 -3.91
CA ARG A 142 18.28 20.91 -4.42
C ARG A 142 18.02 21.04 -5.92
N ARG A 143 18.36 20.02 -6.69
CA ARG A 143 18.28 20.03 -8.17
C ARG A 143 16.89 19.72 -8.70
N MET A 144 16.20 18.77 -8.07
CA MET A 144 14.92 18.22 -8.54
C MET A 144 13.73 18.82 -7.81
N PHE A 145 13.94 19.49 -6.67
CA PHE A 145 12.89 19.80 -5.69
C PHE A 145 12.23 18.53 -5.14
N LEU A 146 11.38 18.69 -4.12
CA LEU A 146 10.66 17.56 -3.53
C LEU A 146 9.73 16.91 -4.55
N GLN A 147 8.95 17.71 -5.29
CA GLN A 147 8.04 17.19 -6.31
C GLN A 147 8.78 16.47 -7.44
N GLY A 148 9.96 16.93 -7.87
CA GLY A 148 10.71 16.25 -8.95
C GLY A 148 11.28 14.91 -8.50
N MET A 149 11.73 14.78 -7.24
CA MET A 149 12.10 13.47 -6.69
C MET A 149 10.90 12.52 -6.67
N ILE A 150 9.72 12.99 -6.25
CA ILE A 150 8.52 12.16 -6.28
C ILE A 150 8.10 11.81 -7.70
N ASN A 151 8.21 12.71 -8.67
CA ASN A 151 7.93 12.40 -10.07
C ASN A 151 8.83 11.26 -10.58
N ASP A 152 10.11 11.26 -10.23
CA ASP A 152 11.04 10.17 -10.58
C ASP A 152 10.66 8.84 -9.89
N VAL A 153 10.23 8.87 -8.62
CA VAL A 153 9.68 7.68 -7.95
C VAL A 153 8.45 7.16 -8.69
N MET A 154 7.50 8.05 -9.01
CA MET A 154 6.24 7.69 -9.65
C MET A 154 6.46 7.13 -11.05
N GLU A 155 7.27 7.79 -11.88
CA GLU A 155 7.56 7.35 -13.24
C GLU A 155 8.22 5.96 -13.27
N LYS A 156 9.20 5.71 -12.40
CA LYS A 156 9.87 4.41 -12.29
C LYS A 156 9.00 3.30 -11.70
N SER A 157 7.92 3.68 -11.02
CA SER A 157 6.96 2.77 -10.40
C SER A 157 5.70 2.58 -11.24
N ASP A 158 5.55 3.28 -12.37
CA ASP A 158 4.35 3.28 -13.20
C ASP A 158 4.30 2.06 -14.14
N PHE A 159 4.11 0.88 -13.56
CA PHE A 159 3.91 -0.37 -14.29
C PHE A 159 2.70 -1.13 -13.75
N PRO A 160 2.04 -1.94 -14.59
CA PRO A 160 0.87 -2.70 -14.19
C PRO A 160 1.22 -3.86 -13.25
N THR A 161 0.39 -4.09 -12.22
CA THR A 161 0.46 -5.27 -11.35
C THR A 161 -0.85 -6.08 -11.42
N GLY A 162 -0.74 -7.40 -11.38
CA GLY A 162 -1.89 -8.32 -11.54
C GLY A 162 -2.27 -8.65 -13.00
N LYS A 163 -1.45 -8.31 -14.00
CA LYS A 163 -1.73 -8.61 -15.41
C LYS A 163 -1.51 -10.09 -15.77
N ASP A 164 -0.51 -10.71 -15.16
CA ASP A 164 -0.02 -12.04 -15.53
C ASP A 164 -0.52 -13.14 -14.58
N VAL A 165 -1.82 -13.11 -14.26
CA VAL A 165 -2.46 -14.17 -13.46
C VAL A 165 -3.02 -15.28 -14.37
N ASP A 166 -2.98 -16.51 -13.88
CA ASP A 166 -3.50 -17.69 -14.55
C ASP A 166 -4.05 -18.73 -13.56
N GLU A 167 -4.39 -19.93 -14.05
CA GLU A 167 -4.90 -21.01 -13.21
C GLU A 167 -3.87 -21.49 -12.18
N THR A 168 -2.57 -21.42 -12.49
CA THR A 168 -1.51 -21.79 -11.53
C THR A 168 -1.45 -20.80 -10.37
N THR A 169 -1.75 -19.52 -10.62
CA THR A 169 -1.90 -18.51 -9.56
C THR A 169 -3.02 -18.88 -8.59
N ILE A 170 -4.15 -19.39 -9.09
CA ILE A 170 -5.28 -19.84 -8.25
C ILE A 170 -4.85 -21.00 -7.36
N GLU A 171 -4.17 -22.01 -7.91
CA GLU A 171 -3.73 -23.17 -7.12
C GLU A 171 -2.69 -22.77 -6.06
N LYS A 172 -1.78 -21.84 -6.37
CA LYS A 172 -0.86 -21.26 -5.37
C LYS A 172 -1.61 -20.50 -4.28
N ALA A 173 -2.63 -19.71 -4.63
CA ALA A 173 -3.42 -18.97 -3.66
C ALA A 173 -4.19 -19.90 -2.69
N ARG A 174 -4.72 -21.03 -3.20
CA ARG A 174 -5.35 -22.08 -2.37
C ARG A 174 -4.42 -22.68 -1.31
N GLN A 175 -3.11 -22.66 -1.58
CA GLN A 175 -2.05 -23.07 -0.67
C GLN A 175 -1.54 -21.92 0.22
N LYS A 176 -2.30 -20.82 0.32
CA LYS A 176 -1.95 -19.61 1.10
C LYS A 176 -0.64 -18.96 0.66
N ASN A 177 -0.29 -19.05 -0.62
CA ASN A 177 0.81 -18.26 -1.16
C ASN A 177 0.39 -16.77 -1.22
N TYR A 178 0.96 -15.95 -0.33
CA TYR A 178 0.57 -14.54 -0.16
C TYR A 178 0.83 -13.69 -1.41
N GLN A 179 1.89 -13.98 -2.17
CA GLN A 179 2.17 -13.29 -3.42
C GLN A 179 1.08 -13.58 -4.47
N ALA A 180 0.67 -14.84 -4.61
CA ALA A 180 -0.39 -15.24 -5.54
C ALA A 180 -1.75 -14.61 -5.16
N ILE A 181 -2.06 -14.57 -3.86
CA ILE A 181 -3.26 -13.89 -3.35
C ILE A 181 -3.22 -12.40 -3.72
N ALA A 182 -2.11 -11.73 -3.42
CA ALA A 182 -1.94 -10.30 -3.69
C ALA A 182 -2.07 -9.96 -5.19
N GLN A 183 -1.47 -10.79 -6.06
CA GLN A 183 -1.56 -10.64 -7.52
C GLN A 183 -2.98 -10.84 -8.05
N LEU A 184 -3.74 -11.81 -7.53
CA LEU A 184 -5.14 -12.00 -7.90
C LEU A 184 -6.00 -10.81 -7.47
N ILE A 185 -5.74 -10.24 -6.29
CA ILE A 185 -6.46 -9.04 -5.84
C ILE A 185 -6.13 -7.87 -6.76
N SER A 186 -4.85 -7.63 -7.08
CA SER A 186 -4.46 -6.59 -8.04
C SER A 186 -5.07 -6.80 -9.42
N ALA A 187 -5.22 -8.05 -9.88
CA ALA A 187 -5.88 -8.37 -11.14
C ALA A 187 -7.36 -7.95 -11.13
N ALA A 188 -8.08 -8.27 -10.06
CA ALA A 188 -9.47 -7.87 -9.86
C ALA A 188 -9.63 -6.34 -9.70
N GLU A 189 -8.64 -5.68 -9.10
CA GLU A 189 -8.64 -4.23 -8.91
C GLU A 189 -8.37 -3.45 -10.21
N ASN A 190 -7.54 -3.98 -11.11
CA ASN A 190 -6.95 -3.20 -12.21
C ASN A 190 -7.38 -3.66 -13.61
N PHE A 191 -7.81 -4.92 -13.79
CA PHE A 191 -7.96 -5.51 -15.12
C PHE A 191 -9.26 -6.31 -15.32
N MET A 192 -10.32 -5.96 -14.61
CA MET A 192 -11.63 -6.63 -14.77
C MET A 192 -12.24 -6.52 -16.17
N GLU A 193 -11.81 -5.55 -16.97
CA GLU A 193 -12.22 -5.40 -18.38
C GLU A 193 -11.52 -6.41 -19.32
N ASP A 194 -10.38 -6.98 -18.90
CA ASP A 194 -9.69 -8.01 -19.66
C ASP A 194 -10.48 -9.34 -19.59
N LYS A 195 -10.82 -9.90 -20.76
CA LYS A 195 -11.63 -11.12 -20.86
C LYS A 195 -10.99 -12.33 -20.16
N LYS A 196 -9.67 -12.46 -20.19
CA LYS A 196 -8.95 -13.54 -19.52
C LYS A 196 -9.08 -13.40 -18.01
N ILE A 197 -8.85 -12.19 -17.48
CA ILE A 197 -8.90 -11.92 -16.04
C ILE A 197 -10.33 -12.03 -15.52
N SER A 198 -11.30 -11.43 -16.23
CA SER A 198 -12.73 -11.56 -15.90
C SER A 198 -13.17 -13.03 -15.80
N LYS A 199 -12.71 -13.90 -16.72
CA LYS A 199 -12.98 -15.35 -16.66
C LYS A 199 -12.34 -16.02 -15.44
N ILE A 200 -11.11 -15.65 -15.09
CA ILE A 200 -10.42 -16.16 -13.89
C ILE A 200 -11.18 -15.75 -12.63
N ILE A 201 -11.53 -14.47 -12.49
CA ILE A 201 -12.25 -13.95 -11.33
C ILE A 201 -13.63 -14.60 -11.19
N LYS A 202 -14.36 -14.80 -12.29
CA LYS A 202 -15.63 -15.52 -12.27
C LYS A 202 -15.50 -16.97 -11.79
N LYS A 203 -14.43 -17.67 -12.21
CA LYS A 203 -14.13 -19.03 -11.71
C LYS A 203 -13.85 -19.02 -10.20
N ILE A 204 -13.17 -17.98 -9.70
CA ILE A 204 -12.90 -17.79 -8.27
C ILE A 204 -14.22 -17.56 -7.51
N GLU A 205 -15.10 -16.69 -8.02
CA GLU A 205 -16.43 -16.44 -7.46
C GLU A 205 -17.26 -17.73 -7.35
N GLU A 206 -17.34 -18.52 -8.42
CA GLU A 206 -18.04 -19.81 -8.43
C GLU A 206 -17.51 -20.79 -7.36
N CYS A 207 -16.18 -20.83 -7.16
CA CYS A 207 -15.56 -21.63 -6.10
C CYS A 207 -15.83 -21.06 -4.70
N ALA A 208 -15.80 -19.73 -4.56
CA ALA A 208 -15.95 -19.04 -3.28
C ALA A 208 -17.35 -19.26 -2.67
N HIS A 209 -18.39 -19.44 -3.49
CA HIS A 209 -19.74 -19.80 -3.03
C HIS A 209 -19.81 -21.12 -2.26
N GLN A 210 -18.85 -22.02 -2.46
CA GLN A 210 -18.77 -23.29 -1.75
C GLN A 210 -17.96 -23.18 -0.45
N SER A 211 -17.25 -22.06 -0.24
CA SER A 211 -16.47 -21.82 0.96
C SER A 211 -17.38 -21.61 2.16
N LYS A 212 -16.96 -22.16 3.30
CA LYS A 212 -17.59 -21.96 4.61
C LYS A 212 -16.78 -21.03 5.51
N THR A 213 -15.75 -20.38 4.97
CA THR A 213 -14.93 -19.44 5.72
C THR A 213 -15.79 -18.25 6.16
N PRO A 214 -15.94 -18.01 7.47
CA PRO A 214 -16.73 -16.90 7.97
C PRO A 214 -16.05 -15.56 7.68
N VAL A 215 -16.86 -14.55 7.37
CA VAL A 215 -16.45 -13.15 7.20
C VAL A 215 -17.01 -12.31 8.33
N LEU A 216 -16.12 -11.76 9.16
CA LEU A 216 -16.45 -10.77 10.19
C LEU A 216 -16.26 -9.36 9.61
N GLY A 217 -17.36 -8.65 9.43
CA GLY A 217 -17.36 -7.24 9.05
C GLY A 217 -17.23 -6.35 10.29
N ILE A 218 -16.29 -5.41 10.27
CA ILE A 218 -16.08 -4.42 11.32
C ILE A 218 -16.23 -3.02 10.70
N THR A 219 -17.25 -2.30 11.16
CA THR A 219 -17.57 -0.94 10.74
C THR A 219 -17.66 -0.03 11.96
N GLY A 220 -17.80 1.27 11.76
CA GLY A 220 -17.80 2.26 12.83
C GLY A 220 -17.28 3.62 12.41
N THR A 221 -17.54 4.63 13.24
CA THR A 221 -17.14 6.01 12.97
C THR A 221 -15.61 6.15 12.82
N GLY A 222 -15.20 7.14 12.03
CA GLY A 222 -13.79 7.48 11.87
C GLY A 222 -13.15 7.80 13.22
N GLY A 223 -11.99 7.19 13.51
CA GLY A 223 -11.29 7.38 14.78
C GLY A 223 -11.82 6.58 15.96
N ALA A 224 -12.86 5.75 15.81
CA ALA A 224 -13.41 4.95 16.90
C ALA A 224 -12.49 3.83 17.44
N GLY A 225 -11.34 3.60 16.80
CA GLY A 225 -10.39 2.56 17.19
C GLY A 225 -10.62 1.20 16.52
N LYS A 226 -11.27 1.16 15.34
CA LYS A 226 -11.51 -0.08 14.57
C LYS A 226 -10.23 -0.89 14.35
N SER A 227 -9.22 -0.31 13.71
CA SER A 227 -7.97 -1.00 13.40
C SER A 227 -7.20 -1.45 14.64
N SER A 228 -7.27 -0.67 15.74
CA SER A 228 -6.70 -1.05 17.03
C SER A 228 -7.46 -2.21 17.69
N LEU A 229 -8.79 -2.23 17.61
CA LEU A 229 -9.60 -3.35 18.08
C LEU A 229 -9.34 -4.60 17.24
N ILE A 230 -9.20 -4.45 15.92
CA ILE A 230 -8.84 -5.53 15.02
C ILE A 230 -7.48 -6.11 15.41
N ASP A 231 -6.46 -5.28 15.64
CA ASP A 231 -5.15 -5.75 16.10
C ASP A 231 -5.25 -6.60 17.38
N GLU A 232 -6.07 -6.12 18.32
CA GLU A 232 -6.32 -6.82 19.55
C GLU A 232 -7.05 -8.16 19.29
N ILE A 233 -8.03 -8.21 18.40
CA ILE A 233 -8.70 -9.45 17.97
C ILE A 233 -7.70 -10.43 17.32
N ILE A 234 -6.84 -9.95 16.42
CA ILE A 234 -5.79 -10.76 15.78
C ILE A 234 -4.92 -11.39 16.87
N ARG A 235 -4.46 -10.58 17.83
CA ARG A 235 -3.63 -11.06 18.93
C ARG A 235 -4.28 -12.19 19.71
N ARG A 236 -5.56 -12.05 20.11
CA ARG A 236 -6.28 -13.11 20.85
C ARG A 236 -6.47 -14.33 19.96
N PHE A 237 -6.87 -14.14 18.70
CA PHE A 237 -7.08 -15.24 17.76
C PHE A 237 -5.81 -16.08 17.58
N LEU A 238 -4.65 -15.44 17.44
CA LEU A 238 -3.37 -16.13 17.30
C LEU A 238 -2.98 -16.90 18.56
N ILE A 239 -3.36 -16.44 19.76
CA ILE A 239 -3.11 -17.09 21.04
C ILE A 239 -4.06 -18.29 21.23
N ASP A 240 -5.35 -18.07 21.02
CA ASP A 240 -6.41 -19.05 21.33
C ASP A 240 -6.50 -20.16 20.27
N PHE A 241 -6.07 -19.88 19.03
CA PHE A 241 -6.10 -20.82 17.91
C PHE A 241 -4.71 -20.97 17.26
N PRO A 242 -3.86 -21.88 17.76
CA PRO A 242 -2.46 -22.02 17.31
C PRO A 242 -2.29 -22.34 15.82
N ASP A 243 -3.22 -23.12 15.25
CA ASP A 243 -3.11 -23.64 13.88
C ASP A 243 -4.01 -22.91 12.87
N LYS A 244 -4.77 -21.92 13.31
CA LYS A 244 -5.70 -21.17 12.45
C LYS A 244 -5.05 -19.96 11.82
N THR A 245 -5.58 -19.57 10.67
CA THR A 245 -5.09 -18.51 9.78
C THR A 245 -6.16 -17.46 9.55
N LEU A 246 -5.72 -16.21 9.40
CA LEU A 246 -6.58 -15.04 9.27
C LEU A 246 -6.29 -14.28 7.96
N GLY A 247 -7.33 -13.94 7.22
CA GLY A 247 -7.26 -13.01 6.10
C GLY A 247 -7.91 -11.68 6.47
N ILE A 248 -7.30 -10.55 6.15
CA ILE A 248 -7.81 -9.22 6.51
C ILE A 248 -7.85 -8.36 5.25
N ILE A 249 -9.00 -7.74 5.00
CA ILE A 249 -9.16 -6.64 4.05
C ILE A 249 -9.51 -5.40 4.85
N SER A 250 -8.66 -4.37 4.78
CA SER A 250 -8.97 -3.05 5.34
C SER A 250 -9.20 -2.04 4.23
N VAL A 251 -10.26 -1.25 4.33
CA VAL A 251 -10.66 -0.28 3.31
C VAL A 251 -10.50 1.14 3.83
N ASP A 252 -9.74 1.96 3.12
CA ASP A 252 -9.49 3.36 3.43
C ASP A 252 -10.04 4.29 2.34
N PRO A 253 -10.47 5.52 2.68
CA PRO A 253 -11.05 6.44 1.71
C PRO A 253 -10.00 6.99 0.73
N THR A 254 -10.37 7.08 -0.55
CA THR A 254 -9.54 7.74 -1.58
C THR A 254 -9.69 9.26 -1.55
N LYS A 255 -8.59 10.02 -1.71
CA LYS A 255 -8.66 11.48 -1.83
C LYS A 255 -9.25 11.89 -3.18
N ARG A 256 -10.41 12.56 -3.13
CA ARG A 256 -11.15 13.04 -4.32
C ARG A 256 -10.31 13.90 -5.28
N LYS A 257 -9.44 14.77 -4.75
CA LYS A 257 -8.68 15.75 -5.57
C LYS A 257 -7.48 15.13 -6.30
N SER A 258 -6.76 14.20 -5.66
CA SER A 258 -5.54 13.60 -6.22
C SER A 258 -5.74 12.21 -6.80
N GLY A 259 -6.82 11.51 -6.43
CA GLY A 259 -7.02 10.10 -6.80
C GLY A 259 -6.12 9.10 -6.06
N GLY A 260 -5.20 9.58 -5.21
CA GLY A 260 -4.37 8.77 -4.33
C GLY A 260 -5.03 8.52 -2.98
N ALA A 261 -4.45 7.62 -2.18
CA ALA A 261 -4.96 7.22 -0.88
C ALA A 261 -3.83 7.11 0.15
N LEU A 262 -4.16 7.34 1.43
CA LEU A 262 -3.29 6.97 2.53
C LEU A 262 -3.95 5.78 3.19
N LEU A 263 -3.35 4.61 2.99
CA LEU A 263 -3.80 3.35 3.53
C LEU A 263 -3.14 3.19 4.90
N GLY A 264 -3.86 3.67 5.91
CA GLY A 264 -3.36 3.97 7.25
C GLY A 264 -3.70 2.92 8.29
N ASP A 265 -4.56 1.95 7.99
CA ASP A 265 -4.98 0.97 8.99
C ASP A 265 -3.83 0.06 9.45
N ARG A 266 -2.95 -0.35 8.53
CA ARG A 266 -1.82 -1.24 8.83
C ARG A 266 -0.84 -0.67 9.86
N ILE A 267 -0.65 0.66 9.93
CA ILE A 267 0.26 1.28 10.93
C ILE A 267 -0.21 1.04 12.37
N ARG A 268 -1.51 0.77 12.57
CA ARG A 268 -2.12 0.56 13.89
C ARG A 268 -2.07 -0.88 14.35
N MET A 269 -1.71 -1.81 13.47
CA MET A 269 -1.76 -3.24 13.76
C MET A 269 -0.35 -3.78 13.96
N ASN A 270 -0.02 -4.22 15.17
CA ASN A 270 1.29 -4.79 15.49
C ASN A 270 1.32 -6.31 15.30
N SER A 271 0.16 -6.96 15.42
CA SER A 271 0.00 -8.42 15.40
C SER A 271 -0.17 -8.99 14.00
N VAL A 272 -0.30 -8.13 12.97
CA VAL A 272 -0.40 -8.56 11.56
C VAL A 272 0.90 -9.11 10.99
N ASN A 273 2.05 -8.78 11.59
CA ASN A 273 3.34 -9.33 11.15
C ASN A 273 3.52 -10.75 11.69
N ASN A 274 2.74 -11.68 11.17
CA ASN A 274 2.73 -13.09 11.52
C ASN A 274 2.48 -13.95 10.27
N SER A 275 3.15 -15.10 10.14
CA SER A 275 3.00 -15.99 8.98
C SER A 275 1.61 -16.62 8.83
N ARG A 276 0.75 -16.50 9.85
CA ARG A 276 -0.65 -16.95 9.81
C ARG A 276 -1.65 -15.84 9.47
N VAL A 277 -1.17 -14.61 9.26
CA VAL A 277 -2.01 -13.44 8.97
C VAL A 277 -1.65 -12.85 7.62
N TYR A 278 -2.63 -12.83 6.72
CA TYR A 278 -2.57 -12.04 5.49
C TYR A 278 -3.40 -10.79 5.66
N MET A 279 -2.87 -9.64 5.25
CA MET A 279 -3.62 -8.39 5.21
C MET A 279 -3.44 -7.73 3.84
N ARG A 280 -4.51 -7.11 3.34
CA ARG A 280 -4.50 -6.26 2.15
C ARG A 280 -5.22 -4.94 2.47
N SER A 281 -4.59 -3.84 2.12
CA SER A 281 -5.18 -2.51 2.28
C SER A 281 -5.76 -2.04 0.95
N MET A 282 -7.05 -1.72 0.90
CA MET A 282 -7.75 -1.31 -0.32
C MET A 282 -8.20 0.14 -0.21
N ALA A 283 -8.20 0.85 -1.34
CA ALA A 283 -8.77 2.18 -1.42
C ALA A 283 -10.20 2.10 -1.97
N THR A 284 -11.12 2.95 -1.51
CA THR A 284 -12.49 2.96 -2.04
C THR A 284 -12.57 3.23 -3.55
N ARG A 285 -11.58 3.94 -4.13
CA ARG A 285 -11.41 4.35 -5.54
C ARG A 285 -12.57 5.14 -6.16
N GLN A 286 -13.73 5.19 -5.51
CA GLN A 286 -14.90 5.99 -5.85
C GLN A 286 -15.30 6.85 -4.65
N SER A 287 -15.82 8.04 -4.94
CA SER A 287 -15.93 9.14 -3.97
C SER A 287 -17.10 9.04 -2.99
N ASN A 288 -18.01 8.05 -3.16
CA ASN A 288 -19.29 7.96 -2.44
C ASN A 288 -19.66 6.54 -1.96
N LEU A 289 -18.79 5.53 -2.12
CA LEU A 289 -19.05 4.17 -1.63
C LEU A 289 -18.06 3.86 -0.51
N ALA A 290 -18.55 3.23 0.56
CA ALA A 290 -17.71 2.75 1.65
C ALA A 290 -16.96 1.48 1.23
N LEU A 291 -17.56 0.68 0.34
CA LEU A 291 -16.97 -0.54 -0.23
C LEU A 291 -17.05 -0.53 -1.77
N SER A 292 -15.97 -0.94 -2.44
CA SER A 292 -15.93 -1.08 -3.90
C SER A 292 -16.31 -2.50 -4.32
N LYS A 293 -16.70 -2.70 -5.58
CA LYS A 293 -16.94 -4.04 -6.15
C LYS A 293 -15.73 -4.97 -5.89
N SER A 294 -14.52 -4.42 -6.06
CA SER A 294 -13.23 -5.07 -5.81
C SER A 294 -13.10 -5.68 -4.41
N VAL A 295 -13.83 -5.19 -3.41
CA VAL A 295 -13.87 -5.79 -2.07
C VAL A 295 -14.50 -7.19 -2.12
N GLN A 296 -15.62 -7.38 -2.84
CA GLN A 296 -16.23 -8.70 -2.95
C GLN A 296 -15.29 -9.68 -3.66
N GLU A 297 -14.62 -9.22 -4.72
CA GLU A 297 -13.63 -10.04 -5.41
C GLU A 297 -12.46 -10.42 -4.48
N ALA A 298 -11.95 -9.48 -3.67
CA ALA A 298 -10.91 -9.76 -2.68
C ALA A 298 -11.37 -10.76 -1.62
N LEU A 299 -12.59 -10.63 -1.10
CA LEU A 299 -13.17 -11.61 -0.17
C LEU A 299 -13.28 -12.99 -0.81
N ASN A 300 -13.73 -13.08 -2.07
CA ASN A 300 -13.81 -14.35 -2.79
C ASN A 300 -12.42 -14.99 -2.96
N ILE A 301 -11.39 -14.18 -3.25
CA ILE A 301 -10.00 -14.65 -3.32
C ILE A 301 -9.53 -15.19 -1.96
N LEU A 302 -9.81 -14.49 -0.86
CA LEU A 302 -9.47 -14.99 0.47
C LEU A 302 -10.26 -16.26 0.85
N LYS A 303 -11.53 -16.37 0.43
CA LYS A 303 -12.37 -17.56 0.64
C LYS A 303 -11.78 -18.80 -0.05
N ILE A 304 -11.28 -18.67 -1.28
CA ILE A 304 -10.61 -19.80 -1.96
C ILE A 304 -9.19 -20.07 -1.43
N ALA A 305 -8.56 -19.09 -0.78
CA ALA A 305 -7.28 -19.26 -0.10
C ALA A 305 -7.40 -20.06 1.22
N ASN A 306 -8.61 -20.50 1.59
CA ASN A 306 -8.88 -21.37 2.73
C ASN A 306 -8.42 -20.79 4.08
N PHE A 307 -8.53 -19.46 4.27
CA PHE A 307 -8.39 -18.86 5.59
C PHE A 307 -9.48 -19.38 6.54
N ASP A 308 -9.18 -19.46 7.83
CA ASP A 308 -10.12 -19.96 8.84
C ASP A 308 -11.12 -18.88 9.29
N LEU A 309 -10.72 -17.61 9.16
CA LEU A 309 -11.54 -16.43 9.39
C LEU A 309 -11.08 -15.31 8.47
N ILE A 310 -12.02 -14.56 7.91
CA ILE A 310 -11.75 -13.32 7.17
C ILE A 310 -12.32 -12.14 7.95
N ILE A 311 -11.54 -11.07 8.08
CA ILE A 311 -11.99 -9.79 8.64
C ILE A 311 -12.07 -8.76 7.52
N LEU A 312 -13.19 -8.06 7.42
CA LEU A 312 -13.37 -6.89 6.56
C LEU A 312 -13.55 -5.65 7.42
N GLU A 313 -12.62 -4.69 7.32
CA GLU A 313 -12.75 -3.36 7.91
C GLU A 313 -13.21 -2.35 6.86
N THR A 314 -14.25 -1.57 7.16
CA THR A 314 -14.71 -0.49 6.28
C THR A 314 -13.97 0.81 6.51
N ALA A 315 -14.00 1.66 5.48
CA ALA A 315 -13.61 3.04 5.63
C ALA A 315 -14.55 3.73 6.63
N GLY A 316 -14.00 4.40 7.64
CA GLY A 316 -14.77 5.03 8.72
C GLY A 316 -15.49 6.32 8.32
N ILE A 317 -16.19 6.34 7.17
CA ILE A 317 -16.64 7.56 6.50
C ILE A 317 -18.04 8.03 6.97
N GLY A 318 -18.79 7.25 7.75
CA GLY A 318 -20.08 7.71 8.26
C GLY A 318 -20.81 6.77 9.20
N GLN A 319 -21.89 7.29 9.80
CA GLN A 319 -22.82 6.54 10.64
C GLN A 319 -23.89 5.76 9.83
N SER A 320 -23.96 5.99 8.52
CA SER A 320 -25.00 5.44 7.62
C SER A 320 -24.55 4.25 6.76
N ASP A 321 -23.30 3.78 6.93
CA ASP A 321 -22.73 2.72 6.07
C ASP A 321 -23.24 1.32 6.48
N THR A 322 -24.40 0.94 5.94
CA THR A 322 -24.95 -0.41 6.04
C THR A 322 -24.36 -1.38 5.00
N GLU A 323 -23.55 -0.89 4.06
CA GLU A 323 -22.99 -1.67 2.95
C GLU A 323 -22.26 -2.93 3.43
N ILE A 324 -21.58 -2.88 4.59
CA ILE A 324 -20.83 -4.01 5.12
C ILE A 324 -21.69 -5.27 5.34
N THR A 325 -22.99 -5.10 5.58
CA THR A 325 -23.94 -6.21 5.80
C THR A 325 -24.14 -7.07 4.56
N GLU A 326 -23.80 -6.57 3.37
CA GLU A 326 -23.87 -7.32 2.11
C GLU A 326 -22.67 -8.24 1.91
N TYR A 327 -21.56 -7.99 2.62
CA TYR A 327 -20.27 -8.66 2.42
C TYR A 327 -19.89 -9.60 3.58
N ALA A 328 -20.48 -9.42 4.75
CA ALA A 328 -20.08 -10.11 5.99
C ALA A 328 -21.20 -11.01 6.55
N ASP A 329 -20.80 -12.15 7.12
CA ASP A 329 -21.72 -13.07 7.80
C ASP A 329 -22.12 -12.55 9.18
N VAL A 330 -21.19 -11.87 9.85
CA VAL A 330 -21.38 -11.22 11.14
C VAL A 330 -20.82 -9.80 11.07
N CYS A 331 -21.58 -8.82 11.55
CA CYS A 331 -21.15 -7.43 11.60
C CYS A 331 -20.94 -6.96 13.03
N MET A 332 -19.88 -6.19 13.25
CA MET A 332 -19.54 -5.51 14.50
C MET A 332 -19.46 -4.00 14.24
N TYR A 333 -20.22 -3.22 15.02
CA TYR A 333 -20.18 -1.77 14.98
C TYR A 333 -19.34 -1.24 16.14
N VAL A 334 -18.29 -0.48 15.82
CA VAL A 334 -17.36 0.12 16.79
C VAL A 334 -17.66 1.61 16.91
N MET A 335 -17.85 2.09 18.14
CA MET A 335 -18.11 3.50 18.41
C MET A 335 -17.47 3.97 19.70
N THR A 336 -17.31 5.27 19.80
CA THR A 336 -16.91 5.95 21.03
C THR A 336 -18.14 6.27 21.89
N PRO A 337 -17.95 6.54 23.19
CA PRO A 337 -18.99 7.11 24.05
C PRO A 337 -19.47 8.50 23.58
N GLU A 338 -18.76 9.16 22.68
CA GLU A 338 -19.09 10.46 22.09
C GLU A 338 -20.01 10.30 20.86
N TYR A 339 -21.31 10.10 21.08
CA TYR A 339 -22.31 9.88 20.03
C TYR A 339 -23.40 10.96 19.94
N GLY A 340 -23.20 12.11 20.59
CA GLY A 340 -24.11 13.26 20.54
C GLY A 340 -23.79 14.21 19.37
N ALA A 341 -24.81 14.91 18.86
CA ALA A 341 -24.58 16.04 17.97
C ALA A 341 -24.00 17.22 18.75
N ALA A 342 -23.00 17.92 18.21
CA ALA A 342 -22.76 19.30 18.62
C ALA A 342 -24.04 20.08 18.30
N SER A 343 -24.73 20.54 19.35
CA SER A 343 -25.98 21.31 19.24
C SER A 343 -25.73 22.72 18.74
#